data_AF-A0A838CV81-F1
#
_entry.id   AF-A0A838CV81-F1
#
_cell.length_a   1.000
_cell.length_b   1.000
_cell.length_c   1.000
_cell.angle_alpha   90.00
_cell.angle_beta   90.00
_cell.angle_gamma   90.00
#
_symmetry.space_group_name_H-M   'P 1'
#
loop_
_entity.id
_entity.type
_entity.pdbx_description
1 polymer ?
#
loop_
_entity_poly.entity_id
_entity_poly.type
_entity_poly.pdbx_seq_one_letter_code
_entity_poly.pdbx_strand_id
1 'polypeptide(L)'
;MQQPSRSLFPIKKIWLDDSPTSFTHAFVERLAYEWMVEIVNPFPIPFMEHREYVLNLSIEQTDGSYFPSLTIESYEIVEGNEFTVYRFFMYPPE
;
A
#
# COMPACT_ATOMS: atom_id res chain seq x y z
N MET A 1 -25.85 -9.65 -8.63
CA MET A 1 -25.03 -8.42 -8.64
C MET A 1 -23.62 -8.84 -8.98
N GLN A 2 -23.07 -8.39 -10.11
CA GLN A 2 -21.69 -8.69 -10.49
C GLN A 2 -20.77 -8.04 -9.46
N GLN A 3 -19.96 -8.83 -8.75
CA GLN A 3 -18.81 -8.27 -8.02
C GLN A 3 -18.01 -7.46 -9.04
N PRO A 4 -17.72 -6.17 -8.81
CA PRO A 4 -16.75 -5.48 -9.64
C PRO A 4 -15.46 -6.30 -9.57
N SER A 5 -14.92 -6.65 -10.73
CA SER A 5 -13.63 -7.34 -10.86
C SER A 5 -12.60 -6.54 -10.05
N ARG A 6 -12.26 -7.02 -8.86
CA ARG A 6 -11.22 -6.42 -8.03
C ARG A 6 -9.93 -6.50 -8.83
N SER A 7 -9.45 -5.36 -9.30
CA SER A 7 -8.21 -5.30 -10.06
C SER A 7 -7.07 -5.23 -9.06
N LEU A 8 -6.54 -6.41 -8.72
CA LEU A 8 -5.40 -6.57 -7.82
C LEU A 8 -4.12 -6.62 -8.63
N PHE A 9 -3.22 -5.68 -8.36
CA PHE A 9 -1.95 -5.57 -9.06
C PHE A 9 -0.79 -5.77 -8.07
N PRO A 10 0.05 -6.79 -8.25
CA PRO A 10 1.20 -7.02 -7.38
C PRO A 10 2.20 -5.85 -7.44
N ILE A 11 2.71 -5.49 -6.27
CA ILE A 11 3.73 -4.43 -6.12
C ILE A 11 5.12 -5.08 -6.09
N LYS A 12 6.06 -4.47 -6.81
CA LYS A 12 7.46 -4.86 -6.88
C LYS A 12 8.34 -4.02 -5.95
N LYS A 13 8.07 -2.71 -5.85
CA LYS A 13 8.76 -1.80 -4.93
C LYS A 13 7.78 -0.79 -4.35
N ILE A 14 8.03 -0.38 -3.11
CA ILE A 14 7.24 0.63 -2.41
C ILE A 14 8.18 1.58 -1.66
N TRP A 15 7.81 2.85 -1.64
CA TRP A 15 8.45 3.89 -0.87
C TRP A 15 7.39 4.60 -0.04
N LEU A 16 7.63 4.73 1.26
CA LEU A 16 6.78 5.47 2.19
C LEU A 16 7.52 6.77 2.54
N ASP A 17 6.94 7.92 2.18
CA ASP A 17 7.60 9.24 2.28
C ASP A 17 9.07 9.19 1.78
N ASP A 18 9.23 8.78 0.52
CA ASP A 18 10.52 8.61 -0.18
C ASP A 18 11.47 7.54 0.40
N SER A 19 11.10 6.88 1.49
CA SER A 19 11.92 5.86 2.14
C SER A 19 11.63 4.48 1.56
N PRO A 20 12.61 3.81 0.92
CA PRO A 20 12.42 2.46 0.39
C PRO A 20 11.96 1.51 1.49
N THR A 21 10.87 0.81 1.26
CA THR A 21 10.24 -0.04 2.27
C THR A 21 10.21 -1.48 1.77
N SER A 22 10.79 -2.39 2.55
CA SER A 22 10.78 -3.83 2.26
C SER A 22 9.47 -4.45 2.72
N PHE A 23 9.01 -5.47 1.99
CA PHE A 23 7.82 -6.22 2.32
C PHE A 23 7.91 -7.68 1.90
N THR A 24 7.06 -8.54 2.49
CA THR A 24 6.88 -9.94 2.09
C THR A 24 5.86 -10.05 0.97
N HIS A 25 4.68 -9.46 1.14
CA HIS A 25 3.66 -9.37 0.10
C HIS A 25 3.06 -7.97 0.05
N ALA A 26 2.84 -7.43 -1.15
CA ALA A 26 2.10 -6.19 -1.32
C ALA A 26 1.37 -6.17 -2.67
N PHE A 27 0.19 -5.54 -2.67
CA PHE A 27 -0.60 -5.31 -3.87
C PHE A 27 -1.32 -3.97 -3.78
N VAL A 28 -1.71 -3.44 -4.94
CA VAL A 28 -2.67 -2.34 -5.03
C VAL A 28 -3.98 -2.86 -5.61
N GLU A 29 -5.06 -2.60 -4.90
CA GLU A 29 -6.42 -2.75 -5.37
C GLU A 29 -6.89 -1.41 -5.92
N ARG A 30 -7.36 -1.40 -7.17
CA ARG A 30 -7.91 -0.21 -7.82
C ARG A 30 -9.42 -0.36 -7.98
N LEU A 31 -10.17 0.43 -7.23
CA LEU A 31 -11.60 0.64 -7.42
C LEU A 31 -11.82 1.91 -8.25
N ALA A 32 -13.08 2.18 -8.64
CA ALA A 32 -13.41 3.28 -9.53
C ALA A 32 -12.99 4.67 -9.01
N TYR A 33 -13.02 4.86 -7.69
CA TYR A 33 -12.67 6.13 -7.07
C TYR A 33 -11.63 6.01 -5.96
N GLU A 34 -11.36 4.79 -5.49
CA GLU A 34 -10.52 4.52 -4.33
C GLU A 34 -9.46 3.49 -4.68
N TRP A 35 -8.22 3.77 -4.31
CA TRP A 35 -7.14 2.81 -4.39
C TRP A 35 -6.75 2.42 -2.98
N MET A 36 -6.45 1.14 -2.80
CA MET A 36 -5.93 0.60 -1.55
C MET A 36 -4.62 -0.11 -1.83
N VAL A 37 -3.56 0.26 -1.11
CA VAL A 37 -2.32 -0.53 -1.08
C VAL A 37 -2.30 -1.33 0.20
N GLU A 38 -2.20 -2.65 0.09
CA GLU A 38 -2.04 -3.55 1.23
C GLU A 38 -0.61 -4.10 1.25
N ILE A 39 0.03 -4.04 2.42
CA ILE A 39 1.34 -4.64 2.70
C ILE A 39 1.16 -5.65 3.82
N VAL A 40 1.64 -6.87 3.61
CA VAL A 40 1.63 -7.95 4.60
C VAL A 40 3.07 -8.34 4.91
N ASN A 41 3.45 -8.21 6.18
CA ASN A 41 4.77 -8.59 6.67
C ASN A 41 4.67 -9.47 7.92
N PRO A 42 5.57 -10.46 8.10
CA PRO A 42 5.66 -11.26 9.33
C PRO A 42 6.18 -10.45 10.52
N PHE A 43 6.87 -9.33 10.27
CA PHE A 43 7.37 -8.41 11.27
C PHE A 43 6.91 -6.99 10.95
N PRO A 44 6.69 -6.13 11.95
CA PRO A 44 6.35 -4.73 11.71
C PRO A 44 7.37 -4.06 10.78
N ILE A 45 6.90 -3.16 9.92
CA ILE A 45 7.77 -2.29 9.12
C ILE A 45 8.49 -1.35 10.10
N PRO A 46 9.83 -1.41 10.24
CA PRO A 46 10.54 -0.62 11.25
C PRO A 46 10.30 0.89 11.13
N PHE A 47 10.13 1.36 9.90
CA PHE A 47 9.81 2.75 9.60
C PHE A 47 8.46 3.21 10.16
N MET A 48 7.47 2.30 10.25
CA MET A 48 6.13 2.59 10.77
C MET A 48 6.08 2.58 12.30
N GLU A 49 7.04 1.96 12.99
CA GLU A 49 7.08 1.90 14.46
C GLU A 49 7.47 3.24 15.12
N HIS A 50 8.13 4.12 14.36
CA HIS A 50 8.70 5.37 14.89
C HIS A 50 8.12 6.64 14.26
N ARG A 51 7.27 6.52 13.25
CA ARG A 51 6.60 7.67 12.63
C ARG A 51 5.17 7.79 13.10
N GLU A 52 4.81 9.00 13.53
CA GLU A 52 3.42 9.33 13.85
C GLU A 52 2.52 9.37 12.60
N TYR A 53 3.08 9.70 11.42
CA TYR A 53 2.32 9.82 10.17
C TYR A 53 3.17 9.43 8.95
N VAL A 54 2.52 8.81 7.95
CA VAL A 54 3.03 8.66 6.58
C VAL A 54 2.07 9.39 5.64
N LEU A 55 2.60 10.24 4.77
CA LEU A 55 1.78 11.15 3.95
C LEU A 55 1.68 10.72 2.49
N ASN A 56 2.76 10.16 1.96
CA ASN A 56 2.85 9.80 0.55
C ASN A 56 3.40 8.39 0.36
N LEU A 57 2.94 7.78 -0.73
CA LEU A 57 3.31 6.44 -1.14
C LEU A 57 3.70 6.45 -2.61
N SER A 58 4.86 5.87 -2.92
CA SER A 58 5.29 5.60 -4.29
C SER A 58 5.33 4.10 -4.51
N ILE A 59 4.87 3.61 -5.67
CA ILE A 59 4.88 2.17 -5.99
C ILE A 59 5.36 1.90 -7.41
N GLU A 60 6.15 0.85 -7.57
CA GLU A 60 6.47 0.19 -8.84
C GLU A 60 5.73 -1.16 -8.86
N GLN A 61 4.89 -1.40 -9.85
CA GLN A 61 4.14 -2.64 -10.03
C GLN A 61 4.97 -3.69 -10.78
N THR A 62 4.58 -4.96 -10.70
CA THR A 62 5.30 -6.04 -11.41
C THR A 62 5.21 -5.94 -12.93
N ASP A 63 4.20 -5.24 -13.46
CA ASP A 63 4.04 -4.97 -14.90
C ASP A 63 4.89 -3.77 -15.40
N GLY A 64 5.64 -3.11 -14.50
CA GLY A 64 6.49 -1.96 -14.80
C GLY A 64 5.81 -0.60 -14.64
N SER A 65 4.51 -0.54 -14.32
CA SER A 65 3.83 0.71 -14.02
C SER A 65 4.40 1.35 -12.75
N TYR A 66 4.60 2.67 -12.79
CA TYR A 66 5.17 3.42 -11.66
C TYR A 66 4.31 4.62 -11.28
N PHE A 67 4.03 4.74 -9.99
CA PHE A 67 3.25 5.83 -9.39
C PHE A 67 4.15 6.55 -8.39
N PRO A 68 4.64 7.76 -8.72
CA PRO A 68 5.71 8.40 -7.96
C PRO A 68 5.26 9.06 -6.65
N SER A 69 4.00 9.45 -6.52
CA SER A 69 3.51 10.17 -5.34
C SER A 69 1.99 10.06 -5.25
N LEU A 70 1.53 9.12 -4.44
CA LEU A 70 0.12 8.94 -4.11
C LEU A 70 -0.08 9.48 -2.69
N THR A 71 -0.97 10.47 -2.55
CA THR A 71 -1.33 11.01 -1.23
C THR A 71 -2.16 9.99 -0.47
N ILE A 72 -1.71 9.68 0.75
CA ILE A 72 -2.40 8.77 1.66
C ILE A 72 -3.45 9.59 2.40
N GLU A 73 -4.70 9.16 2.27
CA GLU A 73 -5.86 9.82 2.91
C GLU A 73 -6.10 9.26 4.30
N SER A 74 -5.92 7.94 4.43
CA SER A 74 -5.96 7.25 5.71
C SER A 74 -5.18 5.94 5.63
N TYR A 75 -4.85 5.38 6.79
CA TYR A 75 -4.26 4.07 6.86
C TYR A 75 -4.80 3.28 8.06
N GLU A 76 -4.77 1.95 7.91
CA GLU A 76 -5.11 0.98 8.95
C GLU A 76 -3.89 0.07 9.17
N ILE A 77 -3.59 -0.22 10.43
CA ILE A 77 -2.60 -1.23 10.83
C ILE A 77 -3.32 -2.30 11.62
N VAL A 78 -3.26 -3.53 11.14
CA VAL A 78 -3.83 -4.70 11.80
C VAL A 78 -2.69 -5.63 12.21
N GLU A 79 -2.40 -5.66 13.50
CA GLU A 79 -1.43 -6.57 14.09
C GLU A 79 -2.10 -7.92 14.41
N GLY A 80 -1.72 -8.96 13.69
CA GLY A 80 -2.07 -10.34 13.99
C GLY A 80 -0.96 -11.08 14.73
N ASN A 81 -1.23 -12.31 15.13
CA ASN A 81 -0.23 -13.14 15.84
C ASN A 81 0.98 -13.51 14.97
N GLU A 82 0.80 -13.64 13.66
CA GLU A 82 1.83 -14.13 12.73
C GLU A 82 2.28 -13.08 11.69
N PHE A 83 1.46 -12.05 11.47
CA PHE A 83 1.70 -11.04 10.47
C PHE A 83 1.04 -9.72 10.85
N THR A 84 1.66 -8.62 10.40
CA THR A 84 1.12 -7.27 10.45
C THR A 84 0.66 -6.88 9.05
N VAL A 85 -0.55 -6.38 8.94
CA VAL A 85 -1.14 -5.88 7.70
C VAL A 85 -1.24 -4.36 7.76
N TYR A 86 -0.72 -3.69 6.74
CA TYR A 86 -0.82 -2.24 6.56
C TYR A 86 -1.70 -1.97 5.35
N ARG A 87 -2.74 -1.16 5.51
CA ARG A 87 -3.59 -0.71 4.40
C ARG A 87 -3.53 0.79 4.28
N PHE A 88 -3.19 1.29 3.10
CA PHE A 88 -3.15 2.71 2.77
C PHE A 88 -4.23 3.01 1.75
N PHE A 89 -5.13 3.94 2.08
CA PHE A 89 -6.24 4.34 1.23
C PHE A 89 -5.91 5.67 0.55
N MET A 90 -6.18 5.74 -0.75
CA MET A 90 -5.83 6.88 -1.61
C MET A 90 -6.98 7.17 -2.57
N TYR A 91 -7.15 8.44 -2.92
CA TYR A 91 -8.08 8.91 -3.96
C TYR A 91 -7.28 9.54 -5.11
N PRO A 92 -6.64 8.73 -5.99
CA PRO A 92 -5.84 9.29 -7.06
C PRO A 92 -6.71 10.11 -8.02
N PRO A 93 -6.21 11.26 -8.50
CA PRO A 93 -6.89 12.03 -9.53
C PRO A 93 -6.97 11.20 -10.84
N GLU A 94 -8.09 11.33 -11.57
CA GLU A 94 -8.33 10.67 -12.87
C GLU A 94 -7.22 10.92 -13.90
#